data_AF-A0A7S3PFV9-F1
#
_entry.id   AF-A0A7S3PFV9-F1
#
_cell.length_a   1.000
_cell.length_b   1.000
_cell.length_c   1.000
_cell.angle_alpha   90.00
_cell.angle_beta   90.00
_cell.angle_gamma   90.00
#
_symmetry.space_group_name_H-M   'P 1'
#
loop_
_entity.id
_entity.type
_entity.pdbx_description
1 polymer ?
#
loop_
_entity_poly.entity_id
_entity_poly.type
_entity_poly.pdbx_seq_one_letter_code
_entity_poly.pdbx_strand_id
1 'polypeptide(L)'
;MSTLLPQSWHYAQSALKLFDEMSKGKPGIIPNEHTFATIVALCAKAGKWEEALLLMKEMTLIRRFVPKSHTYLQVVRVCSRAGQSEQAFEVLKEMCNVGNVKPNIQIYTTLLKSCADKGKCELAMEVLENMKVLTIEPDMIAYSTAVSACILNGESLQAAKMLERIKQYNYGTGPDIFVYRAAIHSCTKHGDWEEAMRFLEALKRDGILFEALKNDRIGPALAVYNTVLSSLVKYGRWEQTLKILVEMNNSGLKPNNLTVRYARLACEKSGMFSHSWAKVKVLL
;
A
#
# COMPACT_ATOMS: atom_id res chain seq x y z
N MET A 1 -11.56 15.29 -8.05
CA MET A 1 -12.82 15.79 -7.46
C MET A 1 -12.56 16.24 -6.03
N SER A 2 -12.15 17.50 -5.82
CA SER A 2 -11.63 18.03 -4.54
C SER A 2 -12.36 19.29 -4.02
N THR A 3 -13.60 19.52 -4.44
CA THR A 3 -14.32 20.80 -4.19
C THR A 3 -15.12 20.88 -2.88
N LEU A 4 -15.10 19.86 -2.01
CA LEU A 4 -15.87 19.86 -0.74
C LEU A 4 -15.09 20.30 0.52
N LEU A 5 -13.78 20.53 0.42
CA LEU A 5 -12.92 20.89 1.57
C LEU A 5 -13.17 22.30 2.17
N PRO A 6 -13.56 23.35 1.41
CA PRO A 6 -13.67 24.70 1.98
C PRO A 6 -14.83 24.85 2.97
N GLN A 7 -16.02 24.29 2.66
CA GLN A 7 -17.20 24.41 3.52
C GLN A 7 -17.05 23.60 4.82
N SER A 8 -16.47 22.41 4.76
CA SER A 8 -16.32 21.55 5.95
C SER A 8 -15.39 22.16 7.00
N TRP A 9 -14.38 22.94 6.58
CA TRP A 9 -13.48 23.62 7.51
C TRP A 9 -14.14 24.82 8.20
N HIS A 10 -14.98 25.60 7.50
CA HIS A 10 -15.73 26.69 8.14
C HIS A 10 -16.67 26.18 9.25
N TYR A 11 -17.32 25.04 9.04
CA TYR A 11 -18.14 24.39 10.08
C TYR A 11 -17.28 23.86 11.22
N ALA A 12 -16.12 23.26 10.93
CA ALA A 12 -15.20 22.79 11.97
C ALA A 12 -14.63 23.94 12.80
N GLN A 13 -14.24 25.07 12.20
CA GLN A 13 -13.78 26.26 12.93
C GLN A 13 -14.88 26.84 13.83
N SER A 14 -16.12 26.91 13.34
CA SER A 14 -17.25 27.40 14.13
C SER A 14 -17.54 26.45 15.31
N ALA A 15 -17.50 25.14 15.07
CA ALA A 15 -17.66 24.13 16.12
C ALA A 15 -16.53 24.16 17.15
N LEU A 16 -15.28 24.39 16.74
CA LEU A 16 -14.13 24.53 17.64
C LEU A 16 -14.25 25.79 18.53
N LYS A 17 -14.72 26.91 17.98
CA LYS A 17 -15.00 28.12 18.76
C LYS A 17 -16.08 27.88 19.81
N LEU A 18 -17.21 27.28 19.41
CA LEU A 18 -18.29 26.91 20.32
C LEU A 18 -17.81 25.94 21.40
N PHE A 19 -16.95 24.98 21.06
CA PHE A 19 -16.36 24.06 22.01
C PHE A 19 -15.43 24.74 23.01
N ASP A 20 -14.61 25.70 22.55
CA ASP A 20 -13.74 26.48 23.40
C ASP A 20 -14.57 27.36 24.37
N GLU A 21 -15.65 27.97 23.89
CA GLU A 21 -16.62 28.70 24.72
C GLU A 21 -17.29 27.79 25.77
N MET A 22 -17.76 26.60 25.37
CA MET A 22 -18.30 25.58 26.30
C MET A 22 -17.26 25.13 27.32
N SER A 23 -15.98 25.07 26.94
CA SER A 23 -14.89 24.63 27.82
C SER A 23 -14.43 25.73 28.79
N LYS A 24 -14.52 27.01 28.38
CA LYS A 24 -14.00 28.16 29.13
C LYS A 24 -15.05 28.92 29.94
N GLY A 25 -16.34 28.85 29.61
CA GLY A 25 -17.29 29.72 30.30
C GLY A 25 -18.75 29.59 29.90
N LYS A 26 -19.47 28.74 30.62
CA LYS A 26 -20.81 29.01 31.15
C LYS A 26 -21.15 27.93 32.20
N PRO A 27 -21.50 28.28 33.45
CA PRO A 27 -21.97 27.29 34.42
C PRO A 27 -23.22 26.60 33.87
N GLY A 28 -23.14 25.28 33.63
CA GLY A 28 -24.24 24.45 33.15
C GLY A 28 -24.09 23.86 31.74
N ILE A 29 -23.13 24.30 30.91
CA ILE A 29 -22.87 23.71 29.59
C ILE A 29 -21.48 23.07 29.58
N ILE A 30 -21.44 21.75 29.79
CA ILE A 30 -20.19 20.99 29.86
C ILE A 30 -20.12 20.07 28.63
N PRO A 31 -19.01 20.08 27.86
CA PRO A 31 -18.83 19.14 26.76
C PRO A 31 -18.92 17.69 27.25
N ASN A 32 -19.83 16.92 26.67
CA ASN A 32 -20.00 15.50 26.96
C ASN A 32 -19.29 14.63 25.91
N GLU A 33 -19.30 13.31 26.11
CA GLU A 33 -18.71 12.34 25.18
C GLU A 33 -19.13 12.56 23.71
N HIS A 34 -20.41 12.84 23.48
CA HIS A 34 -20.98 13.08 22.15
C HIS A 34 -20.45 14.38 21.51
N THR A 35 -20.26 15.43 22.32
CA THR A 35 -19.70 16.71 21.87
C THR A 35 -18.29 16.49 21.34
N PHE A 36 -17.43 15.82 22.11
CA PHE A 36 -16.07 15.46 21.68
C PHE A 36 -16.08 14.61 20.42
N ALA A 37 -16.87 13.53 20.38
CA ALA A 37 -16.92 12.64 19.23
C ALA A 37 -17.34 13.36 17.94
N THR A 38 -18.27 14.33 18.05
CA THR A 38 -18.75 15.13 16.91
C THR A 38 -17.65 16.05 16.39
N ILE A 39 -16.95 16.75 17.28
CA ILE A 39 -15.91 17.71 16.88
C ILE A 39 -14.69 16.97 16.30
N VAL A 40 -14.30 15.85 16.90
CA VAL A 40 -13.25 14.96 16.34
C VAL A 40 -13.62 14.54 14.92
N ALA A 41 -14.87 14.10 14.69
CA ALA A 41 -15.32 13.72 13.35
C ALA A 41 -15.33 14.89 12.36
N LEU A 42 -15.68 16.11 12.80
CA LEU A 42 -15.61 17.32 11.98
C LEU A 42 -14.18 17.68 11.60
N CYS A 43 -13.24 17.66 12.56
CA CYS A 43 -11.82 17.90 12.30
C CYS A 43 -11.25 16.85 11.35
N ALA A 44 -11.59 15.56 11.55
CA ALA A 44 -11.19 14.48 10.67
C ALA A 44 -11.72 14.66 9.23
N LYS A 45 -12.96 15.11 9.05
CA LYS A 45 -13.55 15.44 7.73
C LYS A 45 -12.88 16.64 7.07
N ALA A 46 -12.40 17.60 7.86
CA ALA A 46 -11.66 18.76 7.37
C ALA A 46 -10.17 18.46 7.07
N GLY A 47 -9.70 17.24 7.32
CA GLY A 47 -8.28 16.86 7.10
C GLY A 47 -7.33 17.33 8.21
N LYS A 48 -7.88 17.76 9.33
CA LYS A 48 -7.17 18.38 10.45
C LYS A 48 -6.81 17.36 11.50
N TRP A 49 -5.75 16.62 11.20
CA TRP A 49 -5.32 15.46 11.96
C TRP A 49 -4.76 15.83 13.34
N GLU A 50 -4.02 16.95 13.44
CA GLU A 50 -3.45 17.42 14.72
C GLU A 50 -4.55 17.77 15.70
N GLU A 51 -5.52 18.58 15.27
CA GLU A 51 -6.66 18.99 16.08
C GLU A 51 -7.53 17.80 16.48
N ALA A 52 -7.80 16.87 15.55
CA ALA A 52 -8.56 15.65 15.85
C ALA A 52 -7.86 14.77 16.91
N LEU A 53 -6.54 14.65 16.83
CA LEU A 53 -5.74 13.85 17.76
C LEU A 53 -5.60 14.52 19.13
N LEU A 54 -5.43 15.84 19.19
CA LEU A 54 -5.44 16.61 20.43
C LEU A 54 -6.77 16.49 21.18
N LEU A 55 -7.89 16.64 20.47
CA LEU A 55 -9.22 16.49 21.06
C LEU A 55 -9.50 15.08 21.55
N MET A 56 -9.01 14.06 20.85
CA MET A 56 -9.13 12.67 21.32
C MET A 56 -8.32 12.46 22.61
N LYS A 57 -7.10 13.00 22.69
CA LYS A 57 -6.27 12.94 23.91
C LYS A 57 -6.89 13.71 25.08
N GLU A 58 -7.50 14.86 24.83
CA GLU A 58 -8.25 15.58 25.88
C GLU A 58 -9.44 14.75 26.37
N MET A 59 -10.20 14.16 25.43
CA MET A 59 -11.33 13.28 25.73
C MET A 59 -10.92 12.11 26.64
N THR A 60 -9.78 11.46 26.36
CA THR A 60 -9.31 10.29 27.11
C THR A 60 -8.56 10.63 28.39
N LEU A 61 -7.58 11.53 28.34
CA LEU A 61 -6.65 11.79 29.44
C LEU A 61 -7.19 12.79 30.46
N ILE A 62 -7.89 13.84 30.00
CA ILE A 62 -8.35 14.93 30.86
C ILE A 62 -9.79 14.66 31.30
N ARG A 63 -10.69 14.39 30.35
CA ARG A 63 -12.12 14.19 30.61
C ARG A 63 -12.49 12.76 30.98
N ARG A 64 -11.58 11.80 30.81
CA ARG A 64 -11.77 10.38 31.14
C ARG A 64 -12.97 9.73 30.43
N PHE A 65 -13.37 10.27 29.27
CA PHE A 65 -14.37 9.64 28.42
C PHE A 65 -13.73 8.52 27.60
N VAL A 66 -14.50 7.47 27.32
CA VAL A 66 -14.04 6.34 26.49
C VAL A 66 -14.48 6.57 25.04
N PRO A 67 -13.56 6.80 24.09
CA PRO A 67 -13.93 6.98 22.69
C PRO A 67 -14.53 5.70 22.13
N LYS A 68 -15.59 5.84 21.34
CA LYS A 68 -16.20 4.72 20.63
C LYS A 68 -15.33 4.29 19.44
N SER A 69 -15.54 3.06 18.96
CA SER A 69 -14.85 2.50 17.79
C SER A 69 -14.89 3.44 16.56
N HIS A 70 -16.00 4.14 16.35
CA HIS A 70 -16.13 5.13 15.28
C HIS A 70 -15.16 6.31 15.44
N THR A 71 -15.00 6.84 16.65
CA THR A 71 -14.12 7.98 16.94
C THR A 71 -12.66 7.60 16.66
N TYR A 72 -12.22 6.43 17.14
CA TYR A 72 -10.89 5.88 16.82
C TYR A 72 -10.67 5.76 15.31
N LEU A 73 -11.62 5.17 14.58
CA LEU A 73 -11.52 5.00 13.13
C LEU A 73 -11.40 6.34 12.38
N GLN A 74 -12.10 7.41 12.81
CA GLN A 74 -11.98 8.73 12.18
C GLN A 74 -10.58 9.32 12.38
N VAL A 75 -10.02 9.21 13.60
CA VAL A 75 -8.68 9.72 13.91
C VAL A 75 -7.61 8.92 13.15
N VAL A 76 -7.70 7.60 13.12
CA VAL A 76 -6.81 6.75 12.31
C VAL A 76 -6.89 7.14 10.84
N ARG A 77 -8.08 7.29 10.27
CA ARG A 77 -8.26 7.67 8.86
C ARG A 77 -7.65 9.02 8.52
N VAL A 78 -7.85 10.05 9.35
CA VAL A 78 -7.31 11.37 9.08
C VAL A 78 -5.78 11.38 9.22
N CYS A 79 -5.22 10.70 10.22
CA CYS A 79 -3.78 10.54 10.38
C CYS A 79 -3.15 9.80 9.18
N SER A 80 -3.74 8.66 8.79
CA SER A 80 -3.30 7.89 7.61
C SER A 80 -3.33 8.72 6.32
N ARG A 81 -4.41 9.48 6.08
CA ARG A 81 -4.51 10.37 4.89
C ARG A 81 -3.50 11.51 4.91
N ALA A 82 -3.17 12.02 6.10
CA ALA A 82 -2.13 13.03 6.28
C ALA A 82 -0.70 12.46 6.16
N GLY A 83 -0.55 11.14 5.99
CA GLY A 83 0.74 10.46 5.96
C GLY A 83 1.37 10.26 7.33
N GLN A 84 0.63 10.52 8.40
CA GLN A 84 1.04 10.41 9.80
C GLN A 84 0.77 8.99 10.29
N SER A 85 1.45 8.00 9.67
CA SER A 85 1.23 6.57 9.96
C SER A 85 1.62 6.24 11.40
N GLU A 86 2.69 6.81 11.94
CA GLU A 86 3.14 6.54 13.32
C GLU A 86 2.10 6.96 14.35
N GLN A 87 1.49 8.14 14.17
CA GLN A 87 0.40 8.62 15.01
C GLN A 87 -0.84 7.74 14.88
N ALA A 88 -1.16 7.28 13.67
CA ALA A 88 -2.27 6.35 13.46
C ALA A 88 -2.07 5.02 14.20
N PHE A 89 -0.83 4.55 14.33
CA PHE A 89 -0.46 3.36 15.09
C PHE A 89 -0.55 3.58 16.60
N GLU A 90 -0.08 4.73 17.10
CA GLU A 90 -0.22 5.06 18.52
C GLU A 90 -1.70 5.11 18.95
N VAL A 91 -2.58 5.60 18.07
CA VAL A 91 -4.04 5.56 18.31
C VAL A 91 -4.57 4.12 18.37
N LEU A 92 -4.07 3.21 17.54
CA LEU A 92 -4.41 1.78 17.62
C LEU A 92 -3.90 1.16 18.93
N LYS A 93 -2.67 1.45 19.34
CA LYS A 93 -2.10 0.97 20.61
C LYS A 93 -2.90 1.47 21.81
N GLU A 94 -3.28 2.75 21.82
CA GLU A 94 -4.17 3.33 22.84
C GLU A 94 -5.50 2.55 22.91
N MET A 95 -6.13 2.31 21.75
CA MET A 95 -7.37 1.55 21.65
C MET A 95 -7.23 0.12 22.23
N CYS A 96 -6.14 -0.57 21.91
CA CYS A 96 -5.84 -1.91 22.44
C CYS A 96 -5.57 -1.90 23.95
N ASN A 97 -4.80 -0.91 24.44
CA ASN A 97 -4.41 -0.81 25.85
C ASN A 97 -5.57 -0.48 26.77
N VAL A 98 -6.53 0.34 26.31
CA VAL A 98 -7.76 0.62 27.08
C VAL A 98 -8.62 -0.64 27.20
N GLY A 99 -8.54 -1.58 26.25
CA GLY A 99 -9.19 -2.90 26.29
C GLY A 99 -10.72 -2.89 26.14
N ASN A 100 -11.38 -1.76 26.40
CA ASN A 100 -12.84 -1.63 26.37
C ASN A 100 -13.43 -1.60 24.96
N VAL A 101 -12.62 -1.27 23.94
CA VAL A 101 -13.08 -1.18 22.54
C VAL A 101 -12.13 -1.97 21.65
N LYS A 102 -12.66 -2.99 20.97
CA LYS A 102 -11.86 -3.81 20.06
C LYS A 102 -11.65 -3.12 18.71
N PRO A 103 -10.42 -3.09 18.17
CA PRO A 103 -10.18 -2.67 16.80
C PRO A 103 -11.02 -3.50 15.83
N ASN A 104 -11.61 -2.84 14.83
CA ASN A 104 -12.35 -3.51 13.78
C ASN A 104 -11.48 -3.68 12.53
N ILE A 105 -11.93 -4.52 11.59
CA ILE A 105 -11.22 -4.78 10.34
C ILE A 105 -10.94 -3.51 9.54
N GLN A 106 -11.84 -2.52 9.58
CA GLN A 106 -11.67 -1.26 8.85
C GLN A 106 -10.49 -0.43 9.37
N ILE A 107 -10.18 -0.48 10.67
CA ILE A 107 -9.01 0.20 11.25
C ILE A 107 -7.74 -0.43 10.68
N TYR A 108 -7.64 -1.76 10.73
CA TYR A 108 -6.47 -2.48 10.21
C TYR A 108 -6.27 -2.30 8.71
N THR A 109 -7.33 -2.39 7.90
CA THR A 109 -7.25 -2.14 6.46
C THR A 109 -6.82 -0.71 6.16
N THR A 110 -7.28 0.27 6.95
CA THR A 110 -6.86 1.68 6.79
C THR A 110 -5.37 1.86 7.08
N LEU A 111 -4.88 1.24 8.16
CA LEU A 111 -3.46 1.30 8.53
C LEU A 111 -2.57 0.61 7.49
N LEU A 112 -2.93 -0.60 7.05
CA LEU A 112 -2.18 -1.32 6.02
C LEU A 112 -2.09 -0.53 4.73
N LYS A 113 -3.20 0.07 4.28
CA LYS A 113 -3.19 0.92 3.10
C LYS A 113 -2.27 2.13 3.26
N SER A 114 -2.30 2.78 4.42
CA SER A 114 -1.39 3.87 4.77
C SER A 114 0.08 3.43 4.72
N CYS A 115 0.38 2.25 5.25
CA CYS A 115 1.72 1.68 5.22
C CYS A 115 2.17 1.36 3.79
N ALA A 116 1.28 0.81 2.95
CA ALA A 116 1.56 0.58 1.55
C ALA A 116 1.85 1.88 0.81
N ASP A 117 0.99 2.90 0.96
CA ASP A 117 1.16 4.18 0.28
C ASP A 117 2.45 4.92 0.66
N LYS A 118 2.98 4.65 1.87
CA LYS A 118 4.20 5.28 2.41
C LYS A 118 5.43 4.36 2.45
N GLY A 119 5.32 3.12 1.98
CA GLY A 119 6.38 2.13 2.07
C GLY A 119 6.83 1.81 3.50
N LYS A 120 5.95 1.86 4.49
CA LYS A 120 6.30 1.56 5.90
C LYS A 120 6.19 0.06 6.18
N CYS A 121 7.21 -0.72 5.80
CA CYS A 121 7.21 -2.20 5.93
C CYS A 121 7.04 -2.67 7.38
N GLU A 122 7.87 -2.16 8.30
CA GLU A 122 7.87 -2.56 9.71
C GLU A 122 6.48 -2.38 10.36
N LEU A 123 5.87 -1.22 10.13
CA LEU A 123 4.51 -0.93 10.60
C LEU A 123 3.48 -1.87 9.97
N ALA A 124 3.58 -2.18 8.66
CA ALA A 124 2.68 -3.14 8.03
C ALA A 124 2.78 -4.55 8.65
N MET A 125 3.99 -4.97 9.02
CA MET A 125 4.23 -6.23 9.73
C MET A 125 3.60 -6.22 11.12
N GLU A 126 3.78 -5.14 11.88
CA GLU A 126 3.21 -4.98 13.22
C GLU A 126 1.67 -5.05 13.19
N VAL A 127 1.03 -4.46 12.17
CA VAL A 127 -0.43 -4.59 11.99
C VAL A 127 -0.84 -6.04 11.75
N LEU A 128 -0.17 -6.77 10.86
CA LEU A 128 -0.51 -8.16 10.59
C LEU A 128 -0.36 -9.04 11.83
N GLU A 129 0.67 -8.78 12.65
CA GLU A 129 0.88 -9.51 13.89
C GLU A 129 -0.21 -9.18 14.92
N ASN A 130 -0.56 -7.89 15.08
CA ASN A 130 -1.64 -7.46 15.96
C ASN A 130 -2.99 -8.06 15.57
N MET A 131 -3.28 -8.20 14.26
CA MET A 131 -4.49 -8.89 13.79
C MET A 131 -4.52 -10.35 14.27
N LYS A 132 -3.40 -11.08 14.15
CA LYS A 132 -3.29 -12.48 14.60
C LYS A 132 -3.46 -12.63 16.12
N VAL A 133 -2.81 -11.77 16.90
CA VAL A 133 -2.92 -11.77 18.38
C VAL A 133 -4.37 -11.58 18.82
N LEU A 134 -5.14 -10.75 18.10
CA LEU A 134 -6.56 -10.55 18.37
C LEU A 134 -7.46 -11.59 17.72
N THR A 135 -6.93 -12.71 17.21
CA THR A 135 -7.67 -13.77 16.50
C THR A 135 -8.45 -13.28 15.28
N ILE A 136 -8.05 -12.14 14.71
CA ILE A 136 -8.56 -11.61 13.44
C ILE A 136 -7.64 -12.12 12.34
N GLU A 137 -8.13 -13.06 11.55
CA GLU A 137 -7.33 -13.63 10.48
C GLU A 137 -7.12 -12.61 9.35
N PRO A 138 -5.86 -12.22 9.03
CA PRO A 138 -5.61 -11.32 7.92
C PRO A 138 -6.00 -11.99 6.61
N ASP A 139 -6.80 -11.31 5.80
CA ASP A 139 -7.18 -11.80 4.48
C ASP A 139 -6.04 -11.59 3.46
N MET A 140 -6.25 -12.13 2.25
CA MET A 140 -5.32 -11.95 1.13
C MET A 140 -5.03 -10.48 0.85
N ILE A 141 -6.02 -9.60 0.97
CA ILE A 141 -5.86 -8.16 0.70
C ILE A 141 -4.91 -7.55 1.72
N ALA A 142 -5.04 -7.91 3.00
CA ALA A 142 -4.17 -7.45 4.07
C ALA A 142 -2.71 -7.85 3.82
N TYR A 143 -2.46 -9.13 3.52
CA TYR A 143 -1.12 -9.61 3.20
C TYR A 143 -0.55 -8.98 1.92
N SER A 144 -1.34 -8.88 0.85
CA SER A 144 -0.94 -8.25 -0.42
C SER A 144 -0.58 -6.78 -0.25
N THR A 145 -1.32 -6.07 0.62
CA THR A 145 -1.06 -4.67 0.96
C THR A 145 0.23 -4.54 1.77
N ALA A 146 0.48 -5.43 2.72
CA ALA A 146 1.71 -5.43 3.49
C ALA A 146 2.94 -5.77 2.63
N VAL A 147 2.81 -6.75 1.72
CA VAL A 147 3.84 -7.05 0.70
C VAL A 147 4.14 -5.79 -0.11
N SER A 148 3.12 -5.07 -0.57
CA SER A 148 3.28 -3.80 -1.30
C SER A 148 4.02 -2.73 -0.48
N ALA A 149 3.81 -2.65 0.83
CA ALA A 149 4.53 -1.75 1.73
C ALA A 149 6.02 -2.10 1.81
N CYS A 150 6.36 -3.38 1.99
CA CYS A 150 7.74 -3.85 2.05
C CYS A 150 8.49 -3.68 0.74
N ILE A 151 7.80 -3.97 -0.35
CA ILE A 151 8.23 -3.67 -1.70
C ILE A 151 8.59 -2.19 -1.79
N LEU A 152 7.69 -1.26 -1.49
CA LEU A 152 7.95 0.18 -1.62
C LEU A 152 9.07 0.71 -0.71
N ASN A 153 9.33 0.06 0.43
CA ASN A 153 10.46 0.37 1.31
C ASN A 153 11.83 -0.12 0.78
N GLY A 154 11.84 -0.97 -0.26
CA GLY A 154 13.05 -1.63 -0.75
C GLY A 154 13.41 -2.91 0.00
N GLU A 155 12.54 -3.40 0.89
CA GLU A 155 12.75 -4.64 1.64
C GLU A 155 12.30 -5.87 0.83
N SER A 156 13.01 -6.12 -0.27
CA SER A 156 12.73 -7.20 -1.23
C SER A 156 12.72 -8.59 -0.57
N LEU A 157 13.66 -8.85 0.34
CA LEU A 157 13.73 -10.11 1.09
C LEU A 157 12.50 -10.33 1.99
N GLN A 158 12.03 -9.27 2.66
CA GLN A 158 10.85 -9.36 3.54
C GLN A 158 9.58 -9.58 2.72
N ALA A 159 9.45 -8.87 1.60
CA ALA A 159 8.37 -9.09 0.64
C ALA A 159 8.35 -10.53 0.10
N ALA A 160 9.51 -11.11 -0.22
CA ALA A 160 9.62 -12.50 -0.66
C ALA A 160 9.16 -13.49 0.41
N LYS A 161 9.61 -13.34 1.67
CA LYS A 161 9.16 -14.17 2.80
C LYS A 161 7.64 -14.09 3.00
N MET A 162 7.06 -12.91 2.84
CA MET A 162 5.61 -12.73 2.95
C MET A 162 4.86 -13.39 1.81
N LEU A 163 5.36 -13.31 0.57
CA LEU A 163 4.80 -14.05 -0.56
C LEU A 163 4.82 -15.56 -0.33
N GLU A 164 5.92 -16.10 0.22
CA GLU A 164 5.97 -17.51 0.61
C GLU A 164 4.96 -17.86 1.71
N ARG A 165 4.77 -16.99 2.69
CA ARG A 165 3.72 -17.17 3.71
C ARG A 165 2.32 -17.19 3.08
N ILE A 166 2.01 -16.28 2.15
CA ILE A 166 0.71 -16.29 1.44
C ILE A 166 0.50 -17.64 0.73
N LYS A 167 1.55 -18.27 0.19
CA LYS A 167 1.44 -19.60 -0.45
C LYS A 167 1.19 -20.73 0.54
N GLN A 168 1.73 -20.63 1.75
CA GLN A 168 1.55 -21.64 2.81
C GLN A 168 0.15 -21.57 3.44
N TYR A 169 -0.41 -20.37 3.57
CA TYR A 169 -1.78 -20.21 4.02
C TYR A 169 -2.73 -20.50 2.85
N ASN A 170 -3.45 -21.61 2.94
CA ASN A 170 -4.40 -22.06 1.94
C ASN A 170 -5.69 -21.20 1.94
N TYR A 171 -5.58 -19.89 1.69
CA TYR A 171 -6.71 -18.97 1.50
C TYR A 171 -7.52 -19.29 0.22
N GLY A 172 -7.30 -20.45 -0.41
CA GLY A 172 -7.92 -20.88 -1.67
C GLY A 172 -7.51 -20.06 -2.89
N THR A 173 -6.77 -18.96 -2.69
CA THR A 173 -6.32 -18.03 -3.73
C THR A 173 -4.88 -17.63 -3.43
N GLY A 174 -3.95 -17.98 -4.33
CA GLY A 174 -2.53 -17.58 -4.24
C GLY A 174 -2.33 -16.11 -4.66
N PRO A 175 -1.18 -15.49 -4.34
CA PRO A 175 -0.94 -14.05 -4.58
C PRO A 175 -1.26 -13.64 -6.02
N ASP A 176 -1.89 -12.48 -6.21
CA ASP A 176 -2.30 -12.04 -7.54
C ASP A 176 -1.14 -11.49 -8.39
N ILE A 177 -1.38 -11.35 -9.70
CA ILE A 177 -0.40 -10.78 -10.64
C ILE A 177 -0.01 -9.34 -10.30
N PHE A 178 -0.86 -8.58 -9.60
CA PHE A 178 -0.59 -7.20 -9.22
C PHE A 178 0.44 -7.11 -8.08
N VAL A 179 0.41 -8.02 -7.12
CA VAL A 179 1.41 -8.13 -6.04
C VAL A 179 2.79 -8.39 -6.62
N TYR A 180 2.92 -9.37 -7.52
CA TYR A 180 4.18 -9.66 -8.21
C TYR A 180 4.67 -8.48 -9.05
N ARG A 181 3.78 -7.82 -9.79
CA ARG A 181 4.14 -6.63 -10.56
C ARG A 181 4.66 -5.51 -9.65
N ALA A 182 4.01 -5.27 -8.52
CA ALA A 182 4.48 -4.29 -7.53
C ALA A 182 5.88 -4.66 -7.04
N ALA A 183 6.12 -5.95 -6.76
CA ALA A 183 7.41 -6.45 -6.27
C ALA A 183 8.55 -6.17 -7.24
N ILE A 184 8.35 -6.58 -8.49
CA ILE A 184 9.27 -6.33 -9.61
C ILE A 184 9.51 -4.83 -9.78
N HIS A 185 8.45 -4.01 -9.72
CA HIS A 185 8.58 -2.56 -9.87
C HIS A 185 9.45 -1.93 -8.79
N SER A 186 9.37 -2.40 -7.54
CA SER A 186 10.24 -1.84 -6.51
C SER A 186 11.66 -2.37 -6.55
N CYS A 187 11.88 -3.65 -6.87
CA CYS A 187 13.21 -4.16 -7.18
C CYS A 187 13.88 -3.30 -8.26
N THR A 188 13.10 -2.89 -9.27
CA THR A 188 13.55 -1.95 -10.32
C THR A 188 13.93 -0.57 -9.78
N LYS A 189 13.22 -0.05 -8.77
CA LYS A 189 13.57 1.24 -8.13
C LYS A 189 14.87 1.15 -7.34
N HIS A 190 15.09 0.05 -6.62
CA HIS A 190 16.17 -0.08 -5.65
C HIS A 190 17.50 -0.64 -6.19
N GLY A 191 17.51 -1.27 -7.36
CA GLY A 191 18.76 -1.86 -7.90
C GLY A 191 18.72 -3.36 -8.08
N ASP A 192 17.76 -4.02 -7.44
CA ASP A 192 17.73 -5.46 -7.24
C ASP A 192 17.13 -6.19 -8.46
N TRP A 193 17.74 -6.02 -9.63
CA TRP A 193 17.25 -6.65 -10.87
C TRP A 193 17.25 -8.20 -10.78
N GLU A 194 18.09 -8.81 -9.94
CA GLU A 194 18.10 -10.25 -9.66
C GLU A 194 16.81 -10.70 -8.96
N GLU A 195 16.35 -9.95 -7.95
CA GLU A 195 15.09 -10.25 -7.28
C GLU A 195 13.89 -9.95 -8.18
N ALA A 196 13.98 -8.92 -9.02
CA ALA A 196 12.97 -8.68 -10.06
C ALA A 196 12.80 -9.91 -10.98
N MET A 197 13.91 -10.55 -11.36
CA MET A 197 13.90 -11.79 -12.14
C MET A 197 13.35 -12.97 -11.34
N ARG A 198 13.73 -13.12 -10.06
CA ARG A 198 13.20 -14.18 -9.18
C ARG A 198 11.69 -14.08 -9.02
N PHE A 199 11.13 -12.88 -8.86
CA PHE A 199 9.69 -12.67 -8.80
C PHE A 199 8.99 -13.01 -10.12
N LEU A 200 9.62 -12.72 -11.28
CA LEU A 200 9.10 -13.14 -12.58
C LEU A 200 9.05 -14.67 -12.69
N GLU A 201 10.12 -15.36 -12.30
CA GLU A 201 10.17 -16.83 -12.32
C GLU A 201 9.17 -17.45 -11.33
N ALA A 202 9.00 -16.86 -10.15
CA ALA A 202 7.99 -17.29 -9.19
C ALA A 202 6.56 -17.12 -9.73
N LEU A 203 6.26 -15.99 -10.37
CA LEU A 203 4.95 -15.75 -11.00
C LEU A 203 4.63 -16.77 -12.10
N LYS A 204 5.64 -17.20 -12.88
CA LYS A 204 5.52 -18.24 -13.90
C LYS A 204 5.32 -19.62 -13.27
N ARG A 205 6.17 -19.97 -12.30
CA ARG A 205 6.13 -21.27 -11.60
C ARG A 205 4.80 -21.50 -10.90
N ASP A 206 4.20 -20.45 -10.35
CA ASP A 206 2.89 -20.51 -9.70
C ASP A 206 1.73 -20.60 -10.71
N GLY A 207 2.00 -20.58 -12.03
CA GLY A 207 0.98 -20.65 -13.07
C GLY A 207 0.16 -19.36 -13.24
N ILE A 208 0.40 -18.33 -12.43
CA ILE A 208 -0.39 -17.09 -12.42
C ILE A 208 -0.25 -16.34 -13.75
N LEU A 209 0.97 -16.29 -14.31
CA LEU A 209 1.19 -15.66 -15.61
C LEU A 209 0.45 -16.41 -16.72
N PHE A 210 0.45 -17.74 -16.68
CA PHE A 210 -0.24 -18.58 -17.65
C PHE A 210 -1.77 -18.39 -17.56
N GLU A 211 -2.33 -18.40 -16.35
CA GLU A 211 -3.75 -18.14 -16.13
C GLU A 211 -4.16 -16.72 -16.55
N ALA A 212 -3.30 -15.72 -16.34
CA ALA A 212 -3.56 -14.37 -16.82
C ALA A 212 -3.64 -14.32 -18.36
N LEU A 213 -2.74 -15.03 -19.05
CA LEU A 213 -2.74 -15.11 -20.52
C LEU A 213 -3.95 -15.87 -21.06
N LYS A 214 -4.32 -16.99 -20.44
CA LYS A 214 -5.47 -17.81 -20.83
C LYS A 214 -6.81 -17.08 -20.67
N ASN A 215 -6.92 -16.24 -19.64
CA ASN A 215 -8.13 -15.46 -19.35
C ASN A 215 -8.15 -14.09 -20.05
N ASP A 216 -7.43 -13.93 -21.17
CA ASP A 216 -7.30 -12.69 -21.96
C ASP A 216 -6.85 -11.46 -21.15
N ARG A 217 -6.21 -11.65 -19.99
CA ARG A 217 -5.60 -10.56 -19.19
C ARG A 217 -4.19 -10.24 -19.71
N ILE A 218 -4.12 -9.93 -21.00
CA ILE A 218 -2.89 -9.58 -21.72
C ILE A 218 -2.22 -8.34 -21.11
N GLY A 219 -3.01 -7.35 -20.68
CA GLY A 219 -2.52 -6.09 -20.10
C GLY A 219 -1.64 -6.29 -18.86
N PRO A 220 -2.12 -6.96 -17.80
CA PRO A 220 -1.32 -7.27 -16.62
C PRO A 220 -0.04 -8.08 -16.91
N ALA A 221 -0.12 -9.11 -17.76
CA ALA A 221 1.03 -9.92 -18.13
C ALA A 221 2.10 -9.09 -18.88
N LEU A 222 1.68 -8.29 -19.86
CA LEU A 222 2.55 -7.35 -20.59
C LEU A 222 3.18 -6.31 -19.65
N ALA A 223 2.43 -5.84 -18.66
CA ALA A 223 2.93 -4.88 -17.69
C ALA A 223 4.03 -5.48 -16.78
N VAL A 224 3.94 -6.77 -16.42
CA VAL A 224 4.99 -7.49 -15.69
C VAL A 224 6.28 -7.53 -16.52
N TYR A 225 6.22 -8.05 -17.75
CA TYR A 225 7.40 -8.13 -18.64
C TYR A 225 8.04 -6.77 -18.88
N ASN A 226 7.25 -5.74 -19.18
CA ASN A 226 7.77 -4.38 -19.40
C ASN A 226 8.44 -3.79 -18.14
N THR A 227 7.99 -4.17 -16.95
CA THR A 227 8.62 -3.73 -15.69
C THR A 227 9.98 -4.40 -15.51
N VAL A 228 10.08 -5.70 -15.76
CA VAL A 228 11.37 -6.44 -15.73
C VAL A 228 12.33 -5.90 -16.78
N LEU A 229 11.88 -5.72 -18.02
CA LEU A 229 12.70 -5.16 -19.11
C LEU A 229 13.22 -3.76 -18.77
N SER A 230 12.37 -2.90 -18.19
CA SER A 230 12.79 -1.59 -17.70
C SER A 230 13.89 -1.70 -16.65
N SER A 231 13.81 -2.68 -15.74
CA SER A 231 14.85 -2.94 -14.73
C SER A 231 16.17 -3.32 -15.38
N LEU A 232 16.14 -4.32 -16.26
CA LEU A 232 17.34 -4.86 -16.90
C LEU A 232 18.07 -3.80 -17.73
N VAL A 233 17.33 -3.00 -18.50
CA VAL A 233 17.90 -1.90 -19.29
C VAL A 233 18.53 -0.81 -18.40
N LYS A 234 17.83 -0.44 -17.33
CA LYS A 234 18.30 0.57 -16.36
C LYS A 234 19.63 0.16 -15.74
N TYR A 235 19.77 -1.10 -15.34
CA TYR A 235 20.98 -1.64 -14.71
C TYR A 235 21.97 -2.28 -15.70
N GLY A 236 21.82 -2.03 -17.01
CA GLY A 236 22.81 -2.43 -18.02
C GLY A 236 22.87 -3.92 -18.34
N ARG A 237 21.86 -4.70 -17.95
CA ARG A 237 21.77 -6.16 -18.16
C ARG A 237 21.18 -6.48 -19.53
N TRP A 238 21.87 -6.07 -20.59
CA TRP A 238 21.38 -6.20 -21.97
C TRP A 238 21.18 -7.67 -22.41
N GLU A 239 22.08 -8.59 -22.04
CA GLU A 239 21.94 -10.02 -22.36
C GLU A 239 20.65 -10.62 -21.81
N GLN A 240 20.35 -10.30 -20.54
CA GLN A 240 19.13 -10.75 -19.88
C GLN A 240 17.90 -10.07 -20.50
N THR A 241 18.02 -8.80 -20.91
CA THR A 241 16.95 -8.10 -21.61
C THR A 241 16.57 -8.83 -22.90
N LEU A 242 17.56 -9.25 -23.69
CA LEU A 242 17.32 -10.01 -24.94
C LEU A 242 16.67 -11.37 -24.68
N LYS A 243 17.08 -12.09 -23.62
CA LYS A 243 16.47 -13.36 -23.22
C LYS A 243 14.99 -13.18 -22.86
N ILE A 244 14.67 -12.18 -22.05
CA ILE A 244 13.28 -11.89 -21.66
C ILE A 244 12.41 -11.47 -22.85
N LEU A 245 12.96 -10.76 -23.84
CA LEU A 245 12.23 -10.41 -25.07
C LEU A 245 11.84 -11.65 -25.89
N VAL A 246 12.76 -12.59 -26.05
CA VAL A 246 12.49 -13.88 -26.71
C VAL A 246 11.42 -14.65 -25.94
N GLU A 247 11.55 -14.71 -24.63
CA GLU A 247 10.60 -15.43 -23.78
C GLU A 247 9.19 -14.83 -23.83
N MET A 248 9.08 -13.50 -23.78
CA MET A 248 7.80 -12.79 -23.90
C MET A 248 7.10 -13.13 -25.22
N ASN A 249 7.85 -13.15 -26.33
CA ASN A 249 7.31 -13.53 -27.64
C ASN A 249 6.88 -15.01 -27.69
N ASN A 250 7.68 -15.92 -27.13
CA ASN A 250 7.33 -17.34 -27.03
C ASN A 250 6.08 -17.59 -26.18
N SER A 251 5.76 -16.69 -25.26
CA SER A 251 4.54 -16.71 -24.46
C SER A 251 3.31 -16.16 -25.19
N GLY A 252 3.44 -15.80 -26.47
CA GLY A 252 2.36 -15.25 -27.31
C GLY A 252 2.04 -13.77 -27.05
N LEU A 253 2.82 -13.09 -26.21
CA LEU A 253 2.61 -11.67 -25.92
C LEU A 253 3.24 -10.79 -26.99
N LYS A 254 2.40 -9.99 -27.65
CA LYS A 254 2.88 -9.01 -28.63
C LYS A 254 3.57 -7.81 -27.94
N PRO A 255 4.80 -7.47 -28.34
CA PRO A 255 5.48 -6.27 -27.89
C PRO A 255 4.70 -4.98 -28.15
N ASN A 256 4.85 -4.00 -27.27
CA ASN A 256 4.33 -2.65 -27.50
C ASN A 256 5.47 -1.65 -27.71
N ASN A 257 5.14 -0.38 -27.92
CA ASN A 257 6.12 0.67 -28.14
C ASN A 257 7.15 0.81 -27.00
N LEU A 258 6.80 0.46 -25.75
CA LEU A 258 7.76 0.45 -24.64
C LEU A 258 8.72 -0.71 -24.75
N THR A 259 8.22 -1.91 -25.05
CA THR A 259 9.03 -3.11 -25.28
C THR A 259 10.06 -2.88 -26.40
N VAL A 260 9.63 -2.28 -27.51
CA VAL A 260 10.50 -1.91 -28.65
C VAL A 260 11.60 -0.94 -28.24
N ARG A 261 11.28 0.05 -27.38
CA ARG A 261 12.28 0.99 -26.85
C ARG A 261 13.32 0.28 -25.98
N TYR A 262 12.90 -0.62 -25.10
CA TYR A 262 13.81 -1.40 -24.26
C TYR A 262 14.72 -2.32 -25.08
N ALA A 263 14.16 -2.97 -26.11
CA ALA A 263 14.92 -3.76 -27.07
C ALA A 263 16.03 -2.97 -27.76
N ARG A 264 15.72 -1.75 -28.24
CA ARG A 264 16.70 -0.90 -28.91
C ARG A 264 17.84 -0.51 -27.96
N LEU A 265 17.50 -0.03 -26.75
CA LEU A 265 18.47 0.34 -25.73
C LEU A 265 19.39 -0.82 -25.34
N ALA A 266 18.86 -2.04 -25.25
CA ALA A 266 19.68 -3.23 -24.99
C ALA A 266 20.61 -3.57 -26.15
N CYS A 267 20.15 -3.43 -27.41
CA CYS A 267 20.98 -3.66 -28.59
C CYS A 267 22.08 -2.61 -28.75
N GLU A 268 21.84 -1.35 -28.34
CA GLU A 268 22.87 -0.30 -28.35
C GLU A 268 23.98 -0.62 -27.34
N LYS A 269 23.60 -1.11 -26.16
CA LYS A 269 24.56 -1.50 -25.11
C LYS A 269 25.30 -2.82 -25.38
N SER A 270 24.85 -3.65 -26.31
CA SER A 270 25.52 -4.93 -26.62
C SER A 270 26.82 -4.76 -27.42
N GLY A 271 27.08 -3.57 -27.97
CA GLY A 271 28.22 -3.31 -28.86
C GLY A 271 28.10 -3.94 -30.26
N MET A 272 27.03 -4.72 -30.52
CA MET A 272 26.74 -5.38 -31.79
C MET A 272 25.31 -5.10 -32.26
N PHE A 273 24.97 -3.81 -32.38
CA PHE A 273 23.60 -3.37 -32.64
C PHE A 273 22.95 -4.08 -33.82
N SER A 274 23.61 -4.14 -34.98
CA SER A 274 23.05 -4.73 -36.20
C SER A 274 22.66 -6.20 -36.03
N HIS A 275 23.49 -6.98 -35.33
CA HIS A 275 23.25 -8.41 -35.09
C HIS A 275 22.18 -8.64 -34.03
N SER A 276 22.26 -7.91 -32.91
CA SER A 276 21.26 -8.00 -31.83
C SER A 276 19.89 -7.52 -32.30
N TRP A 277 19.83 -6.42 -33.06
CA TRP A 277 18.59 -5.85 -33.58
C TRP A 277 17.96 -6.73 -34.65
N ALA A 278 18.73 -7.38 -35.52
CA ALA A 278 18.18 -8.33 -36.49
C ALA A 278 17.43 -9.48 -35.79
N LYS A 279 17.98 -10.01 -34.67
CA LYS A 279 17.31 -11.04 -33.87
C LYS A 279 16.05 -10.54 -33.20
N VAL A 280 16.08 -9.33 -32.64
CA VAL A 280 14.92 -8.79 -31.90
C VAL A 280 13.83 -8.30 -32.83
N LYS A 281 14.16 -7.76 -34.01
CA LYS A 281 13.18 -7.27 -35.00
C LYS A 281 12.20 -8.34 -35.46
N VAL A 282 12.59 -9.61 -35.46
CA VAL A 282 11.71 -10.74 -35.80
C VAL A 282 10.70 -11.05 -34.69
N LEU A 283 10.97 -10.58 -33.47
CA LEU A 283 10.14 -10.79 -32.27
C LEU A 283 9.18 -9.63 -32.01
N LEU A 284 9.30 -8.50 -32.72
CA LEU A 284 8.53 -7.26 -32.56
C LEU A 284 7.49 -7.13 -33.67
#